data_AF-A0A954GX59-F1
#
_entry.id   AF-A0A954GX59-F1
#
_cell.length_a   1.000
_cell.length_b   1.000
_cell.length_c   1.000
_cell.angle_alpha   90.00
_cell.angle_beta   90.00
_cell.angle_gamma   90.00
#
_symmetry.space_group_name_H-M   'P 1'
#
loop_
_entity.id
_entity.type
_entity.pdbx_description
1 polymer ?
#
loop_
_entity_poly.entity_id
_entity_poly.type
_entity_poly.pdbx_seq_one_letter_code
_entity_poly.pdbx_strand_id
1 'polypeptide(L)'
;MLTEAIAAAQNSGSSTLLLLLTIFVLAVFVGTEIISKIPPTLHTPLMSGSNAISGITLLGAILAGGNDSGTLATVLGMAAVILATVNVVGGFVVTNRMLSMFKSRK
;
A
#
# COMPACT_ATOMS: atom_id res chain seq x y z
N MET A 1 13.03 -2.88 -20.45
CA MET A 1 13.41 -1.51 -20.01
C MET A 1 13.26 -1.27 -18.51
N LEU A 2 12.05 -1.12 -17.93
CA LEU A 2 11.91 -0.92 -16.46
C LEU A 2 12.34 -2.15 -15.63
N THR A 3 11.98 -3.35 -16.08
CA THR A 3 12.30 -4.62 -15.42
C THR A 3 13.81 -4.96 -15.47
N GLU A 4 14.48 -4.60 -16.56
CA GLU A 4 15.92 -4.85 -16.77
C GLU A 4 16.79 -3.86 -15.99
N ALA A 5 16.34 -2.62 -15.82
CA ALA A 5 17.01 -1.64 -14.96
C ALA A 5 17.01 -2.07 -13.48
N ILE A 6 15.93 -2.71 -13.02
CA ILE A 6 15.81 -3.26 -11.66
C ILE A 6 16.70 -4.51 -11.51
N ALA A 7 16.74 -5.39 -12.51
CA ALA A 7 17.59 -6.59 -12.51
C ALA A 7 19.10 -6.27 -12.54
N ALA A 8 19.52 -5.23 -13.26
CA ALA A 8 20.91 -4.78 -13.29
C ALA A 8 21.37 -4.14 -11.96
N ALA A 9 20.47 -3.46 -11.25
CA ALA A 9 20.76 -2.85 -9.94
C ALA A 9 20.93 -3.88 -8.81
N GLN A 10 20.30 -5.06 -8.91
CA GLN A 10 20.37 -6.12 -7.89
C GLN A 10 21.77 -6.73 -7.72
N ASN A 11 22.69 -6.57 -8.67
CA ASN A 11 24.05 -7.16 -8.58
C ASN A 11 25.04 -6.40 -7.69
N SER A 12 24.61 -5.30 -7.07
CA SER A 12 25.37 -4.60 -6.03
C SER A 12 24.41 -4.27 -4.88
N GLY A 13 24.37 -5.08 -3.82
CA GLY A 13 23.44 -4.90 -2.70
C GLY A 13 23.41 -3.48 -2.12
N SER A 14 24.55 -2.78 -2.14
CA SER A 14 24.68 -1.38 -1.73
C SER A 14 23.99 -0.39 -2.68
N SER A 15 24.00 -0.59 -4.00
CA SER A 15 23.35 0.34 -4.95
C SER A 15 21.82 0.18 -4.92
N THR A 16 21.31 -1.04 -4.75
CA THR A 16 19.88 -1.28 -4.57
C THR A 16 19.36 -0.66 -3.29
N LEU A 17 20.09 -0.80 -2.17
CA LEU A 17 19.71 -0.15 -0.92
C LEU A 17 19.66 1.38 -1.07
N LEU A 18 20.71 1.99 -1.63
CA LEU A 18 20.75 3.44 -1.87
C LEU A 18 19.60 3.92 -2.76
N LEU A 19 19.26 3.15 -3.80
CA LEU A 19 18.12 3.42 -4.67
C LEU A 19 16.80 3.35 -3.88
N LEU A 20 16.54 2.27 -3.15
CA LEU A 20 15.32 2.10 -2.36
C LEU A 20 15.18 3.17 -1.27
N LEU A 21 16.30 3.56 -0.64
CA LEU A 21 16.33 4.61 0.37
C LEU A 21 16.05 5.98 -0.26
N THR A 22 16.59 6.24 -1.44
CA THR A 22 16.29 7.46 -2.21
C THR A 22 14.81 7.52 -2.57
N ILE A 23 14.23 6.43 -3.08
CA ILE A 23 12.79 6.33 -3.38
C ILE A 23 11.96 6.55 -2.11
N PHE A 24 12.34 5.93 -0.99
CA PHE A 24 11.66 6.08 0.29
C PHE A 24 11.65 7.55 0.76
N VAL A 25 12.81 8.21 0.77
CA VAL A 25 12.93 9.61 1.20
C VAL A 25 12.12 10.53 0.29
N LEU A 26 12.22 10.37 -1.04
CA LEU A 26 11.44 11.16 -1.99
C LEU A 26 9.93 10.91 -1.84
N ALA A 27 9.50 9.67 -1.63
CA ALA A 27 8.10 9.33 -1.41
C ALA A 27 7.54 9.99 -0.13
N VAL A 28 8.34 10.08 0.95
CA VAL A 28 7.96 10.80 2.18
C VAL A 28 7.75 12.28 1.89
N PHE A 29 8.70 12.95 1.23
CA PHE A 29 8.55 14.36 0.85
C PHE A 29 7.29 14.60 0.01
N VAL A 30 7.10 13.80 -1.04
CA VAL A 30 5.92 13.87 -1.91
C VAL A 30 4.62 13.65 -1.11
N GLY A 31 4.59 12.67 -0.21
CA GLY A 31 3.43 12.42 0.65
C GLY A 31 3.07 13.61 1.52
N THR A 32 4.07 14.24 2.17
CA THR A 32 3.83 15.43 3.01
C THR A 32 3.33 16.64 2.21
N GLU A 33 3.88 16.88 1.02
CA GLU A 33 3.48 18.00 0.17
C GLU A 33 2.06 17.82 -0.37
N ILE A 34 1.67 16.59 -0.72
CA ILE A 34 0.32 16.28 -1.17
C ILE A 34 -0.68 16.45 -0.02
N ILE A 35 -0.39 15.92 1.17
CA ILE A 35 -1.31 15.98 2.32
C ILE A 35 -1.49 17.42 2.83
N SER A 36 -0.47 18.26 2.73
CA SER A 36 -0.54 19.65 3.19
C SER A 36 -1.46 20.54 2.35
N LYS A 37 -1.87 20.10 1.15
CA LYS A 37 -2.69 20.90 0.20
C LYS A 37 -4.16 20.47 0.12
N ILE A 38 -4.60 19.53 0.94
CA ILE A 38 -5.98 19.02 0.90
C ILE A 38 -6.90 19.95 1.73
N PRO A 39 -8.12 20.29 1.28
CA PRO A 39 -9.06 21.08 2.09
C PRO A 39 -9.48 20.33 3.37
N PRO A 40 -9.80 21.05 4.46
CA PRO A 40 -10.13 20.43 5.75
C PRO A 40 -11.34 19.48 5.72
N THR A 41 -12.27 19.72 4.81
CA THR A 41 -13.47 18.89 4.61
C THR A 41 -13.15 17.46 4.17
N LEU A 42 -11.95 17.22 3.64
CA LEU A 42 -11.52 15.92 3.15
C LEU A 42 -10.58 15.18 4.11
N HIS A 43 -10.20 15.72 5.27
CA HIS A 43 -9.30 15.01 6.20
C HIS A 43 -9.86 13.65 6.64
N THR A 44 -11.15 13.55 6.95
CA THR A 44 -11.77 12.29 7.38
C THR A 44 -11.90 11.28 6.23
N PRO A 45 -12.39 11.65 5.03
CA PRO A 45 -12.29 10.78 3.86
C PRO A 45 -10.85 10.37 3.52
N LEU A 46 -9.88 11.26 3.67
CA LEU A 46 -8.47 10.97 3.41
C LEU A 46 -7.89 10.01 4.45
N MET A 47 -8.25 10.15 5.72
CA MET A 47 -7.85 9.22 6.78
C MET A 47 -8.36 7.79 6.48
N SER A 48 -9.60 7.65 5.99
CA SER A 48 -10.12 6.37 5.53
C SER A 48 -9.42 5.89 4.24
N GLY A 49 -9.13 6.80 3.31
CA GLY A 49 -8.47 6.48 2.05
C GLY A 49 -7.04 5.98 2.24
N SER A 50 -6.25 6.58 3.12
CA SER A 50 -4.90 6.11 3.44
C SER A 50 -4.92 4.75 4.14
N ASN A 51 -5.95 4.45 4.93
CA ASN A 51 -6.18 3.09 5.45
C ASN A 51 -6.41 2.08 4.32
N ALA A 52 -7.22 2.41 3.30
CA ALA A 52 -7.42 1.55 2.13
C ALA A 52 -6.11 1.30 1.36
N ILE A 53 -5.26 2.32 1.22
CA ILE A 53 -3.94 2.21 0.55
C ILE A 53 -2.98 1.31 1.34
N SER A 54 -3.06 1.29 2.68
CA SER A 54 -2.27 0.36 3.53
C SER A 54 -2.57 -1.12 3.23
N GLY A 55 -3.66 -1.40 2.54
CA GLY A 55 -4.00 -2.70 1.98
C GLY A 55 -2.96 -3.29 1.01
N ILE A 56 -1.93 -2.53 0.62
CA ILE A 56 -0.73 -3.05 -0.08
C ILE A 56 -0.09 -4.25 0.64
N THR A 57 -0.32 -4.38 1.95
CA THR A 57 0.02 -5.56 2.75
C THR A 57 -0.49 -6.88 2.16
N LEU A 58 -1.54 -6.86 1.34
CA LEU A 58 -2.04 -8.03 0.61
C LEU A 58 -0.99 -8.62 -0.33
N LEU A 59 -0.18 -7.78 -1.00
CA LEU A 59 0.91 -8.27 -1.86
C LEU A 59 1.95 -9.04 -1.02
N GLY A 60 2.29 -8.49 0.15
CA GLY A 60 3.20 -9.16 1.09
C GLY A 60 2.64 -10.49 1.60
N ALA A 61 1.34 -10.53 1.91
CA ALA A 61 0.67 -11.74 2.38
C ALA A 61 0.62 -12.85 1.31
N ILE A 62 0.34 -12.50 0.04
CA ILE A 62 0.35 -13.45 -1.08
C ILE A 62 1.76 -14.00 -1.32
N LEU A 63 2.77 -13.13 -1.33
CA LEU A 63 4.17 -13.54 -1.50
C LEU A 63 4.66 -14.44 -0.35
N ALA A 64 4.26 -14.13 0.89
CA ALA A 64 4.64 -14.92 2.06
C ALA A 64 3.90 -16.26 2.13
N GLY A 65 2.59 -16.27 1.82
CA GLY A 65 1.76 -17.49 1.86
C GLY A 65 2.01 -18.45 0.70
N GLY A 66 2.58 -17.98 -0.41
CA GLY A 66 2.97 -18.81 -1.55
C GLY A 66 4.32 -19.55 -1.39
N ASN A 67 5.07 -19.25 -0.32
CA ASN A 67 6.33 -19.94 -0.03
C ASN A 67 6.04 -21.18 0.81
N ASP A 68 6.22 -22.37 0.22
CA ASP A 68 5.87 -23.69 0.77
C ASP A 68 6.74 -24.07 2.00
N SER A 69 6.55 -23.33 3.09
CA SER A 69 7.47 -23.25 4.24
C SER A 69 6.96 -24.04 5.46
N GLY A 70 6.05 -24.98 5.24
CA GLY A 70 5.45 -25.84 6.26
C GLY A 70 4.07 -25.38 6.75
N THR A 71 3.37 -26.27 7.46
CA THR A 71 1.94 -26.12 7.82
C THR A 71 1.63 -24.84 8.60
N LEU A 72 2.49 -24.44 9.54
CA LEU A 72 2.29 -23.20 10.30
C LEU A 72 2.40 -21.96 9.42
N ALA A 73 3.35 -21.93 8.48
CA ALA A 73 3.52 -20.81 7.55
C ALA A 73 2.32 -20.71 6.59
N THR A 74 1.80 -21.84 6.12
CA THR A 74 0.60 -21.88 5.28
C THR A 74 -0.63 -21.34 6.00
N VAL A 75 -0.84 -21.74 7.26
CA VAL A 75 -1.99 -21.26 8.07
C VAL A 75 -1.88 -19.76 8.35
N LEU A 76 -0.69 -19.27 8.74
CA LEU A 76 -0.45 -17.85 8.98
C LEU A 76 -0.54 -17.03 7.69
N GLY A 77 -0.05 -17.55 6.57
CA GLY A 77 -0.17 -16.93 5.25
C GLY A 77 -1.63 -16.80 4.81
N MET A 78 -2.43 -17.85 5.00
CA MET A 78 -3.86 -17.81 4.74
C MET A 78 -4.58 -16.76 5.61
N ALA A 79 -4.28 -16.73 6.92
CA ALA A 79 -4.84 -15.72 7.82
C ALA A 79 -4.41 -14.30 7.41
N ALA A 80 -3.16 -14.10 7.02
CA ALA A 80 -2.64 -12.82 6.56
C ALA A 80 -3.35 -12.34 5.29
N VAL A 81 -3.61 -13.22 4.32
CA VAL A 81 -4.36 -12.89 3.10
C VAL A 81 -5.79 -12.48 3.43
N ILE A 82 -6.48 -13.20 4.33
CA ILE A 82 -7.84 -12.85 4.77
C ILE A 82 -7.84 -11.45 5.40
N LEU A 83 -6.97 -11.20 6.39
CA LEU A 83 -6.91 -9.92 7.09
C LEU A 83 -6.54 -8.76 6.17
N ALA A 84 -5.57 -8.96 5.27
CA ALA A 84 -5.19 -7.96 4.28
C ALA A 84 -6.33 -7.65 3.30
N THR A 85 -7.09 -8.68 2.90
CA THR A 85 -8.28 -8.50 2.04
C THR A 85 -9.35 -7.69 2.75
N VAL A 86 -9.62 -7.96 4.04
CA VAL A 86 -10.57 -7.17 4.84
C VAL A 86 -10.14 -5.70 4.93
N ASN A 87 -8.85 -5.42 5.11
CA ASN A 87 -8.32 -4.05 5.13
C ASN A 87 -8.55 -3.32 3.79
N VAL A 88 -8.16 -3.95 2.66
CA VAL A 88 -8.37 -3.41 1.31
C VAL A 88 -9.86 -3.14 1.08
N VAL A 89 -10.70 -4.17 1.17
CA VAL A 89 -12.12 -4.08 0.81
C VAL A 89 -12.87 -3.14 1.74
N GLY A 90 -12.67 -3.27 3.06
CA GLY A 90 -13.29 -2.40 4.06
C GLY A 90 -12.89 -0.94 3.88
N GLY A 91 -11.60 -0.68 3.67
CA GLY A 91 -11.07 0.65 3.42
C GLY A 91 -11.70 1.31 2.19
N PHE A 92 -11.80 0.59 1.06
CA PHE A 92 -12.39 1.15 -0.17
C PHE A 92 -13.91 1.37 -0.04
N VAL A 93 -14.64 0.46 0.61
CA VAL A 93 -16.10 0.62 0.82
C VAL A 93 -16.41 1.82 1.70
N VAL A 94 -15.72 1.98 2.83
CA VAL A 94 -15.92 3.10 3.75
C VAL A 94 -15.55 4.43 3.07
N THR A 95 -14.40 4.46 2.37
CA THR A 95 -13.96 5.66 1.65
C THR A 95 -14.94 6.05 0.55
N ASN A 96 -15.47 5.10 -0.21
CA ASN A 96 -16.48 5.38 -1.23
C ASN A 96 -17.77 5.95 -0.62
N ARG A 97 -18.23 5.41 0.52
CA ARG A 97 -19.38 5.96 1.24
C ARG A 97 -19.12 7.39 1.70
N MET A 98 -17.91 7.67 2.20
CA MET A 98 -17.52 9.02 2.61
C MET A 98 -17.49 10.00 1.43
N LEU A 99 -16.89 9.60 0.31
CA LEU A 99 -16.79 10.44 -0.89
C LEU A 99 -18.13 10.63 -1.61
N SER A 100 -19.07 9.69 -1.46
CA SER A 100 -20.42 9.81 -2.04
C SER A 100 -21.19 11.03 -1.52
N MET A 101 -20.85 11.52 -0.32
CA MET A 101 -21.47 12.71 0.29
C MET A 101 -21.06 14.03 -0.38
N PHE A 102 -19.99 14.02 -1.19
CA PHE A 102 -19.51 15.17 -1.96
C PHE A 102 -20.02 15.19 -3.40
N LYS A 103 -20.74 14.15 -3.85
CA LYS A 103 -21.41 14.20 -5.15
C LYS A 103 -22.60 15.14 -5.06
N SER A 104 -22.58 16.18 -5.89
CA SER A 104 -23.73 17.06 -6.06
C SER A 104 -24.94 16.22 -6.50
N ARG A 105 -26.07 16.35 -5.79
CA ARG A 105 -27.31 15.69 -6.19
C ARG A 105 -27.76 16.32 -7.52
N LYS A 106 -27.73 15.53 -8.60
CA LYS A 106 -28.72 15.70 -9.67
C LYS A 106 -30.03 15.10 -9.20
#